data_AF-A0A7W4CGZ8-F1
#
_entry.id   AF-A0A7W4CGZ8-F1
#
_cell.length_a   1.000
_cell.length_b   1.000
_cell.length_c   1.000
_cell.angle_alpha   90.00
_cell.angle_beta   90.00
_cell.angle_gamma   90.00
#
_symmetry.space_group_name_H-M   'P 1'
#
loop_
_entity.id
_entity.type
_entity.pdbx_description
1 polymer ?
#
loop_
_entity_poly.entity_id
_entity_poly.type
_entity_poly.pdbx_seq_one_letter_code
_entity_poly.pdbx_strand_id
1 'polypeptide(L)'
;MRQHPRQHEPHNKLSEAERQQILDICNTPEYADLPPNIIVPMLADEGIYIASESTFYRVLKAHNQLGKRTRDKAGASPSRPKVQKACKPNQVWSWDISYLPSKIRGKHYYLYLIMDIFSRKVVGAEVYDQELGEY
;
A
#
# COMPACT_ATOMS: atom_id res chain seq x y z
N MET A 1 -39.68 -29.11 -1.13
CA MET A 1 -39.36 -28.34 -2.36
C MET A 1 -38.67 -27.05 -1.95
N ARG A 2 -37.37 -26.86 -2.26
CA ARG A 2 -36.69 -25.58 -2.01
C ARG A 2 -37.21 -24.58 -3.05
N GLN A 3 -37.88 -23.52 -2.60
CA GLN A 3 -38.28 -22.43 -3.48
C GLN A 3 -37.01 -21.78 -4.03
N HIS A 4 -36.92 -21.68 -5.36
CA HIS A 4 -35.86 -20.89 -6.00
C HIS A 4 -36.11 -19.42 -5.67
N PRO A 5 -35.09 -18.64 -5.26
CA PRO A 5 -35.28 -17.22 -5.01
C PRO A 5 -35.74 -16.56 -6.32
N ARG A 6 -36.84 -15.79 -6.25
CA ARG A 6 -37.30 -14.96 -7.36
C ARG A 6 -36.14 -14.05 -7.76
N GLN A 7 -35.62 -14.23 -8.96
CA GLN A 7 -34.62 -13.34 -9.55
C GLN A 7 -35.32 -12.03 -9.91
N HIS A 8 -35.49 -11.16 -8.92
CA HIS A 8 -35.87 -9.78 -9.21
C HIS A 8 -34.59 -9.06 -9.60
N GLU A 9 -34.49 -8.65 -10.87
CA GLU A 9 -33.40 -7.77 -11.25
C GLU A 9 -33.58 -6.43 -10.53
N PRO A 10 -32.51 -5.90 -9.89
CA PRO A 10 -32.61 -4.61 -9.25
C PRO A 10 -32.86 -3.54 -10.32
N HIS A 11 -33.79 -2.63 -10.08
CA HIS A 11 -34.12 -1.54 -11.01
C HIS A 11 -32.91 -0.69 -11.40
N ASN A 12 -31.90 -0.61 -10.52
CA ASN A 12 -30.69 0.18 -10.71
C ASN A 12 -29.56 -0.64 -11.37
N LYS A 13 -29.90 -1.77 -12.01
CA LYS A 13 -28.94 -2.59 -12.74
C LYS A 13 -28.54 -1.85 -14.01
N LEU A 14 -27.24 -1.58 -14.15
CA LEU A 14 -26.70 -1.03 -15.39
C LEU A 14 -27.05 -1.95 -16.55
N SER A 15 -27.60 -1.35 -17.60
CA SER A 15 -27.74 -1.92 -18.92
C SER A 15 -26.38 -2.30 -19.50
N GLU A 16 -26.40 -3.15 -20.52
CA GLU A 16 -25.16 -3.53 -21.22
C GLU A 16 -24.53 -2.32 -21.93
N ALA A 17 -25.36 -1.38 -22.42
CA ALA A 17 -24.90 -0.15 -23.03
C ALA A 17 -24.12 0.74 -22.04
N GLU A 18 -24.63 0.91 -20.82
CA GLU A 18 -23.94 1.71 -19.78
C GLU A 18 -22.64 1.04 -19.33
N ARG A 19 -22.60 -0.30 -19.27
CA ARG A 19 -21.37 -1.03 -18.98
C ARG A 19 -20.32 -0.85 -20.07
N GLN A 20 -20.74 -0.92 -21.33
CA GLN A 20 -19.86 -0.70 -22.47
C GLN A 20 -19.35 0.75 -22.47
N GLN A 21 -20.20 1.72 -22.17
CA GLN A 21 -19.79 3.13 -22.05
C GLN A 21 -18.70 3.33 -20.97
N ILE A 22 -18.81 2.65 -19.81
CA ILE A 22 -17.77 2.67 -18.77
C ILE A 22 -16.44 2.13 -19.32
N LEU A 23 -16.47 1.00 -20.04
CA LEU A 23 -15.28 0.40 -20.63
C LEU A 23 -14.67 1.31 -21.69
N ASP A 24 -15.49 1.87 -22.58
CA ASP A 24 -15.02 2.72 -23.67
C ASP A 24 -14.29 3.95 -23.11
N ILE A 25 -14.87 4.59 -22.08
CA ILE A 25 -14.23 5.73 -21.41
C ILE A 25 -12.94 5.32 -20.71
N CYS A 26 -12.95 4.23 -19.94
CA CYS A 26 -11.73 3.80 -19.24
C CYS A 26 -10.62 3.36 -20.19
N ASN A 27 -10.93 3.02 -21.45
CA ASN A 27 -9.94 2.62 -22.46
C ASN A 27 -9.54 3.77 -23.40
N THR A 28 -10.05 5.00 -23.23
CA THR A 28 -9.54 6.14 -24.00
C THR A 28 -8.14 6.53 -23.53
N PRO A 29 -7.30 7.10 -24.41
CA PRO A 29 -5.92 7.49 -24.05
C PRO A 29 -5.83 8.44 -22.84
N GLU A 30 -6.87 9.24 -22.59
CA GLU A 30 -6.93 10.20 -21.48
C GLU A 30 -7.12 9.52 -20.12
N TYR A 31 -7.89 8.43 -20.08
CA TYR A 31 -8.26 7.74 -18.84
C TYR A 31 -7.60 6.37 -18.65
N ALA A 32 -6.94 5.83 -19.68
CA ALA A 32 -6.37 4.47 -19.70
C ALA A 32 -5.44 4.18 -18.51
N ASP A 33 -4.64 5.17 -18.09
CA ASP A 33 -3.70 5.01 -16.98
C ASP A 33 -4.26 5.49 -15.64
N LEU A 34 -5.50 5.99 -15.59
CA LEU A 34 -6.12 6.56 -14.38
C LEU A 34 -7.00 5.53 -13.65
N PRO A 35 -7.10 5.59 -12.31
CA PRO A 35 -7.98 4.72 -11.57
C PRO A 35 -9.41 5.30 -11.53
N PRO A 36 -10.43 4.47 -11.27
CA PRO A 36 -11.81 4.94 -11.11
C PRO A 36 -12.00 6.08 -10.11
N ASN A 37 -11.21 6.13 -9.03
CA ASN A 37 -11.27 7.19 -8.02
C ASN A 37 -10.79 8.57 -8.51
N ILE A 38 -10.21 8.66 -9.71
CA ILE A 38 -9.85 9.91 -10.39
C ILE A 38 -10.76 10.14 -11.61
N ILE A 39 -11.04 9.09 -12.39
CA ILE A 39 -11.90 9.18 -13.57
C ILE A 39 -13.30 9.69 -13.20
N VAL A 40 -13.92 9.16 -12.15
CA VAL A 40 -15.30 9.54 -11.79
C VAL A 40 -15.41 11.01 -11.38
N PRO A 41 -14.53 11.57 -10.52
CA PRO A 41 -14.48 13.02 -10.28
C PRO A 41 -14.24 13.85 -11.54
N MET A 42 -13.31 13.46 -12.41
CA MET A 42 -13.03 14.19 -13.67
C MET A 42 -14.27 14.27 -14.57
N LEU A 43 -14.97 13.14 -14.74
CA LEU A 43 -16.24 13.12 -15.49
C LEU A 43 -17.30 14.00 -14.82
N ALA A 44 -17.36 14.02 -13.49
CA ALA A 44 -18.29 14.86 -12.75
C ALA A 44 -17.99 16.36 -12.90
N ASP A 45 -16.71 16.74 -12.98
CA ASP A 45 -16.29 18.12 -13.26
C ASP A 45 -16.74 18.56 -14.68
N GLU A 46 -16.83 17.62 -15.62
CA GLU A 46 -17.39 17.83 -16.97
C GLU A 46 -18.93 17.71 -17.02
N GLY A 47 -19.58 17.43 -15.89
CA GLY A 47 -21.04 17.26 -15.80
C GLY A 47 -21.55 15.91 -16.30
N ILE A 48 -20.67 14.93 -16.51
CA ILE A 48 -20.99 13.60 -17.01
C ILE A 48 -21.11 12.62 -15.84
N TYR A 49 -22.30 12.06 -15.64
CA TYR A 49 -22.54 11.00 -14.65
C TYR A 49 -23.03 9.72 -15.32
N ILE A 50 -22.29 8.63 -15.12
CA ILE A 50 -22.62 7.30 -15.67
C ILE A 50 -22.98 6.34 -14.53
N ALA A 51 -22.09 6.23 -13.54
CA ALA A 51 -22.31 5.40 -12.37
C ALA A 51 -21.35 5.79 -11.22
N SER A 52 -21.59 5.21 -10.04
CA SER A 52 -20.70 5.37 -8.89
C SER A 52 -19.30 4.78 -9.14
N GLU A 53 -18.29 5.29 -8.42
CA GLU A 53 -16.93 4.74 -8.40
C GLU A 53 -16.91 3.22 -8.12
N SER A 54 -17.73 2.76 -7.17
CA SER A 54 -17.82 1.34 -6.83
C SER A 54 -18.33 0.48 -8.01
N THR A 55 -19.16 1.06 -8.88
CA THR A 55 -19.64 0.42 -10.10
C THR A 55 -18.54 0.34 -11.15
N PHE A 56 -17.75 1.41 -11.35
CA PHE A 56 -16.60 1.39 -12.26
C PHE A 56 -15.61 0.28 -11.88
N TYR A 57 -15.25 0.18 -10.59
CA TYR A 57 -14.40 -0.91 -10.11
C TYR A 57 -15.01 -2.29 -10.39
N ARG A 58 -16.31 -2.48 -10.16
CA ARG A 58 -16.98 -3.75 -10.45
C ARG A 58 -16.96 -4.13 -11.93
N VAL A 59 -17.20 -3.17 -12.82
CA VAL A 59 -17.19 -3.39 -14.28
C VAL A 59 -15.78 -3.71 -14.75
N LEU A 60 -14.78 -2.89 -14.40
CA LEU A 60 -13.39 -3.14 -14.77
C LEU A 60 -12.87 -4.47 -14.21
N LYS A 61 -13.29 -4.85 -12.99
CA LYS A 61 -12.96 -6.16 -12.40
C LYS A 61 -13.54 -7.31 -13.22
N ALA A 62 -14.81 -7.20 -13.64
CA ALA A 62 -15.47 -8.23 -14.43
C ALA A 62 -14.81 -8.44 -15.80
N HIS A 63 -14.20 -7.39 -16.36
CA HIS A 63 -13.48 -7.43 -17.64
C HIS A 63 -11.95 -7.63 -17.48
N ASN A 64 -11.46 -7.98 -16.28
CA ASN A 64 -10.04 -8.14 -15.97
C ASN A 64 -9.15 -6.91 -16.30
N GLN A 65 -9.73 -5.70 -16.28
CA GLN A 65 -9.01 -4.45 -16.56
C GLN A 65 -8.45 -3.77 -15.29
N LEU A 66 -8.63 -4.37 -14.11
CA LEU A 66 -7.97 -3.94 -12.88
C LEU A 66 -6.61 -4.63 -12.75
N GLY A 67 -5.58 -4.00 -13.33
CA GLY A 67 -4.19 -4.40 -13.14
C GLY A 67 -3.60 -3.84 -11.84
N LYS A 68 -2.62 -4.56 -11.26
CA LYS A 68 -1.74 -3.95 -10.25
C LYS A 68 -0.92 -2.85 -10.93
N ARG A 69 -1.06 -1.61 -10.46
CA ARG A 69 -0.26 -0.46 -10.93
C ARG A 69 1.21 -0.59 -10.59
N THR A 70 1.51 -1.27 -9.50
CA THR A 70 2.88 -1.61 -9.15
C THR A 70 3.33 -2.75 -10.03
N ARG A 71 4.45 -2.54 -10.72
CA ARG A 71 5.26 -3.61 -11.29
C ARG A 71 5.89 -4.39 -10.13
N ASP A 72 5.06 -5.08 -9.34
CA ASP A 72 5.55 -6.12 -8.45
C ASP A 72 6.28 -7.09 -9.39
N LYS A 73 7.61 -7.13 -9.31
CA LYS A 73 8.39 -8.16 -10.00
C LYS A 73 7.84 -9.49 -9.49
N ALA A 74 6.93 -10.09 -10.25
CA ALA A 74 6.43 -11.41 -9.97
C ALA A 74 7.65 -12.34 -9.99
N GLY A 75 7.97 -12.94 -8.84
CA GLY A 75 8.84 -14.10 -8.80
C GLY A 75 10.29 -13.88 -8.35
N ALA A 76 10.55 -12.97 -7.41
CA ALA A 76 11.66 -13.22 -6.49
C ALA A 76 11.13 -13.11 -5.07
N SER A 77 10.66 -14.24 -4.51
CA SER A 77 10.66 -14.38 -3.05
C SER A 77 12.11 -14.14 -2.63
N PRO A 78 12.43 -13.03 -1.93
CA PRO A 78 13.81 -12.80 -1.54
C PRO A 78 14.24 -13.99 -0.71
N SER A 79 15.30 -14.67 -1.16
CA SER A 79 15.93 -15.72 -0.36
C SER A 79 16.24 -15.12 1.00
N ARG A 80 15.78 -15.77 2.07
CA ARG A 80 16.01 -15.25 3.42
C ARG A 80 17.52 -15.06 3.59
N PRO A 81 18.00 -13.85 3.94
CA PRO A 81 19.42 -13.61 4.07
C PRO A 81 20.01 -14.58 5.10
N LYS A 82 21.25 -15.02 4.86
CA LYS A 82 21.96 -15.90 5.80
C LYS A 82 22.02 -15.20 7.16
N VAL A 83 21.36 -15.79 8.16
CA VAL A 83 21.33 -15.25 9.52
C VAL A 83 22.72 -15.38 10.12
N GLN A 84 23.31 -14.26 10.54
CA GLN A 84 24.54 -14.29 11.32
C GLN A 84 24.22 -14.82 12.73
N LYS A 85 24.93 -15.87 13.17
CA LYS A 85 24.77 -16.47 14.49
C LYS A 85 25.97 -16.12 15.35
N ALA A 86 25.74 -15.48 16.50
CA ALA A 86 26.74 -15.38 17.55
C ALA A 86 26.64 -16.59 18.49
N CYS A 87 27.77 -17.19 18.84
CA CYS A 87 27.87 -18.32 19.75
C CYS A 87 28.46 -17.94 21.11
N LYS A 88 29.04 -16.74 21.22
CA LYS A 88 29.64 -16.17 22.43
C LYS A 88 29.39 -14.65 22.48
N PRO A 89 29.47 -14.01 23.67
CA PRO A 89 29.42 -12.56 23.77
C PRO A 89 30.54 -11.88 22.95
N ASN A 90 30.27 -10.66 22.48
CA ASN A 90 31.19 -9.80 21.72
C ASN A 90 31.64 -10.36 20.36
N GLN A 91 30.82 -11.20 19.73
CA GLN A 91 31.08 -11.68 18.37
C GLN A 91 30.34 -10.88 17.29
N VAL A 92 29.11 -10.44 17.59
CA VAL A 92 28.27 -9.67 16.67
C VAL A 92 27.49 -8.65 17.48
N TRP A 93 27.56 -7.39 17.05
CA TRP A 93 26.76 -6.32 17.61
C TRP A 93 25.69 -5.90 16.60
N SER A 94 24.51 -5.60 17.12
CA SER A 94 23.43 -4.96 16.38
C SER A 94 23.27 -3.55 16.93
N TRP A 95 23.02 -2.60 16.05
CA TRP A 95 22.69 -1.24 16.44
C TRP A 95 21.36 -0.82 15.82
N ASP A 96 20.66 0.09 16.49
CA ASP A 96 19.40 0.68 16.03
C ASP A 96 19.29 2.12 16.56
N ILE A 97 18.51 2.96 15.87
CA ILE A 97 18.21 4.32 16.30
C ILE A 97 16.74 4.39 16.72
N SER A 98 16.51 4.67 17.99
CA SER A 98 15.17 4.80 18.56
C SER A 98 14.84 6.26 18.85
N TYR A 99 13.65 6.70 18.44
CA TYR A 99 13.22 8.09 18.67
C TYR A 99 12.61 8.20 20.05
N LEU A 100 13.25 8.99 20.92
CA LEU A 100 12.78 9.27 22.26
C LEU A 100 11.83 10.47 22.26
N PRO A 101 10.71 10.39 23.00
CA PRO A 101 9.79 11.51 23.11
C PRO A 101 10.45 12.68 23.86
N SER A 102 10.18 13.90 23.39
CA SER A 102 10.53 15.12 24.12
C SER A 102 9.28 15.81 24.69
N LYS A 103 9.48 16.78 25.58
CA LYS A 103 8.39 17.63 26.09
C LYS A 103 7.90 18.66 25.07
N ILE A 104 8.63 18.85 23.97
CA ILE A 104 8.33 19.86 22.95
C ILE A 104 7.71 19.16 21.74
N ARG A 105 6.50 19.57 21.37
CA ARG A 105 5.80 19.02 20.21
C ARG A 105 6.66 19.17 18.94
N GLY A 106 6.84 18.07 18.22
CA GLY A 106 7.63 18.04 16.98
C GLY A 106 9.14 17.91 17.19
N LYS A 107 9.63 17.84 18.42
CA LYS A 107 11.02 17.51 18.72
C LYS A 107 11.14 16.12 19.33
N HIS A 108 12.17 15.39 18.91
CA HIS A 108 12.52 14.06 19.42
C HIS A 108 14.02 14.02 19.63
N TYR A 109 14.47 13.10 20.48
CA TYR A 109 15.89 12.77 20.60
C TYR A 109 16.16 11.43 19.93
N TYR A 110 17.37 11.25 19.42
CA TYR A 110 17.81 10.04 18.75
C TYR A 110 18.67 9.23 19.71
N LEU A 111 18.16 8.08 20.18
CA LEU A 111 18.93 7.12 20.95
C LEU A 111 19.64 6.16 20.00
N TYR A 112 20.96 6.28 19.92
CA TYR A 112 21.82 5.32 19.25
C TYR A 112 22.13 4.21 20.23
N LEU A 113 21.63 3.00 19.96
CA LEU A 113 21.80 1.85 20.83
C LEU A 113 22.66 0.80 20.13
N ILE A 114 23.71 0.31 20.80
CA ILE A 114 24.52 -0.82 20.35
C ILE A 114 24.34 -1.96 21.36
N MET A 115 23.93 -3.13 20.88
CA MET A 115 23.66 -4.31 21.69
C MET A 115 24.43 -5.53 21.18
N ASP A 116 24.98 -6.31 22.11
CA ASP A 116 25.52 -7.63 21.81
C ASP A 116 24.39 -8.65 21.60
N ILE A 117 24.34 -9.28 20.42
CA ILE A 117 23.18 -10.12 20.05
C ILE A 117 23.10 -11.44 20.83
N PHE A 118 24.24 -11.91 21.36
CA PHE A 118 24.31 -13.15 22.14
C PHE A 118 23.84 -12.93 23.58
N SER A 119 24.45 -11.98 24.28
CA SER A 119 24.17 -11.70 25.70
C SER A 119 22.97 -10.78 25.93
N ARG A 120 22.51 -10.07 24.89
CA ARG A 120 21.46 -9.03 24.95
C ARG A 120 21.81 -7.85 25.85
N LYS A 121 23.10 -7.68 26.16
CA LYS A 121 23.58 -6.53 26.92
C LYS A 121 23.81 -5.34 25.98
N VAL A 122 23.44 -4.17 26.46
CA VAL A 122 23.81 -2.90 25.83
C VAL A 122 25.30 -2.69 26.04
N VAL A 123 26.03 -2.49 24.93
CA VAL A 123 27.48 -2.27 24.94
C VAL A 123 27.82 -0.79 24.67
N GLY A 124 26.90 -0.03 24.09
CA GLY A 124 27.01 1.41 23.91
C GLY A 124 25.62 2.04 23.76
N ALA A 125 25.44 3.24 24.30
CA ALA A 125 24.20 4.00 24.19
C ALA A 125 24.49 5.49 24.29
N GLU A 126 24.04 6.26 23.32
CA GLU A 126 24.20 7.72 23.28
C GLU A 126 22.93 8.38 22.75
N VAL A 127 22.65 9.60 23.22
CA VAL A 127 21.45 10.36 22.87
C VAL A 127 21.86 11.67 22.21
N TYR A 128 21.30 11.92 21.04
CA TYR A 128 21.55 13.12 20.26
C TYR A 128 20.25 13.88 19.99
N ASP A 129 20.33 15.18 19.77
CA ASP A 129 19.22 16.03 19.37
C ASP A 129 19.06 16.13 17.85
N GLN A 130 20.05 15.69 17.09
CA GLN A 130 20.08 15.63 15.63
C GLN A 130 20.74 14.34 15.13
N GLU A 131 20.28 13.83 14.00
CA GLU A 131 20.94 12.75 13.25
C GLU A 131 21.94 13.37 12.27
N LEU A 132 23.24 13.22 12.54
CA LEU A 132 24.31 13.70 11.68
C LEU A 132 25.06 12.48 11.11
N GLY A 133 25.17 12.40 9.77
CA GLY A 133 25.91 11.35 9.08
C GLY A 133 27.40 11.66 8.86
N GLU A 134 27.92 12.70 9.51
CA GLU A 134 29.29 13.19 9.32
C GLU A 134 30.24 12.66 10.40
N TYR A 135 30.69 11.42 10.28
CA TYR A 135 31.94 10.92 10.88
C TYR A 135 32.50 9.75 10.06
#